data_AF-A0A239AAC8-F1
#
_entry.id   AF-A0A239AAC8-F1
#
_cell.length_a   1.000
_cell.length_b   1.000
_cell.length_c   1.000
_cell.angle_alpha   90.00
_cell.angle_beta   90.00
_cell.angle_gamma   90.00
#
_symmetry.space_group_name_H-M   'P 1'
#
loop_
_entity.id
_entity.type
_entity.pdbx_description
1 polymer ?
#
loop_
_entity_poly.entity_id
_entity_poly.type
_entity_poly.pdbx_seq_one_letter_code
_entity_poly.pdbx_strand_id
1 'polypeptide(L)'
;MNDIEKLSSDIKKLRATQAKQAGAEQTRAARNKRLAPKVGIASGVLEQLDPAEIVNALPDNGDGQHNTLQRADLVTGVVVRVSAWDGMRGEDYDLTFAVDNDPYGYLVTVPTGFTPPIEVTLALGDHQFEHGVHTVIWSAFYHGDANSSESIPAPFFIDIIDPNVQQQPEPVLLPTGLPNDEITQEYLEQHGGVIFTLPPFLDPRPGDTFQFFINDTLILDQAAVAPYSFVVYKPTFDGLEQGELVLTYSISDRAGNRTINALPKRVYYRKFVP
;
A
#
# COMPACT_ATOMS: atom_id res chain seq x y z
N MET A 1 28.08 -2.78 -38.91
CA MET A 1 27.50 -1.65 -38.16
C MET A 1 26.86 -2.29 -36.93
N ASN A 2 27.41 -2.05 -35.74
CA ASN A 2 27.11 -2.85 -34.54
C ASN A 2 25.70 -2.54 -34.02
N ASP A 3 24.92 -3.57 -33.68
CA ASP A 3 23.53 -3.44 -33.22
C ASP A 3 23.38 -2.55 -31.97
N ILE A 4 24.44 -2.42 -31.17
CA ILE A 4 24.52 -1.54 -30.00
C ILE A 4 24.49 -0.05 -30.39
N GLU A 5 25.11 0.33 -31.52
CA GLU A 5 25.09 1.73 -31.99
C GLU A 5 23.72 2.11 -32.56
N LYS A 6 23.00 1.13 -33.13
CA LYS A 6 21.65 1.31 -33.67
C LYS A 6 20.63 1.49 -32.53
N LEU A 7 20.70 0.67 -31.49
CA LEU A 7 19.90 0.80 -30.26
C LEU A 7 20.12 2.15 -29.54
N SER A 8 21.36 2.63 -29.45
CA SER A 8 21.67 3.93 -28.85
C SER A 8 21.07 5.11 -29.65
N SER A 9 21.06 5.01 -30.97
CA SER A 9 20.46 6.00 -31.87
C SER A 9 18.93 6.05 -31.75
N ASP A 10 18.29 4.88 -31.68
CA ASP A 10 16.83 4.78 -31.60
C ASP A 10 16.30 5.24 -30.23
N ILE A 11 17.02 4.96 -29.12
CA ILE A 11 16.69 5.49 -27.78
C ILE A 11 16.78 7.02 -27.75
N LYS A 12 17.80 7.62 -28.40
CA LYS A 12 17.93 9.07 -28.48
C LYS A 12 16.79 9.71 -29.28
N LYS A 13 16.36 9.07 -30.37
CA LYS A 13 15.21 9.52 -31.17
C LYS A 13 13.90 9.41 -30.39
N LEU A 14 13.71 8.34 -29.63
CA LEU A 14 12.53 8.15 -28.78
C LEU A 14 12.43 9.26 -27.73
N ARG A 15 13.53 9.53 -27.00
CA ARG A 15 13.59 10.62 -26.01
C ARG A 15 13.35 11.99 -26.62
N ALA A 16 13.91 12.26 -27.80
CA ALA A 16 13.68 13.52 -28.51
C ALA A 16 12.20 13.67 -28.95
N THR A 17 11.54 12.57 -29.30
CA THR A 17 10.13 12.57 -29.69
C THR A 17 9.22 12.78 -28.48
N GLN A 18 9.50 12.10 -27.37
CA GLN A 18 8.79 12.28 -26.09
C GLN A 18 8.94 13.71 -25.57
N ALA A 19 10.15 14.27 -25.59
CA ALA A 19 10.38 15.66 -25.18
C ALA A 19 9.63 16.66 -26.07
N LYS A 20 9.52 16.39 -27.38
CA LYS A 20 8.78 17.23 -28.32
C LYS A 20 7.26 17.12 -28.13
N GLN A 21 6.75 15.94 -27.78
CA GLN A 21 5.35 15.72 -27.42
C GLN A 21 5.00 16.43 -26.11
N ALA A 22 5.81 16.25 -25.06
CA ALA A 22 5.64 16.94 -23.78
C ALA A 22 5.68 18.48 -23.93
N GLY A 23 6.61 19.00 -24.75
CA GLY A 23 6.66 20.44 -25.04
C GLY A 23 5.43 20.94 -25.81
N ALA A 24 4.90 20.16 -26.76
CA ALA A 24 3.68 20.49 -27.49
C ALA A 24 2.43 20.45 -26.58
N GLU A 25 2.39 19.53 -25.62
CA GLU A 25 1.32 19.39 -24.63
C GLU A 25 1.34 20.50 -23.59
N GLN A 26 2.50 20.87 -23.05
CA GLN A 26 2.63 22.05 -22.19
C GLN A 26 2.21 23.33 -22.93
N THR A 27 2.55 23.44 -24.21
CA THR A 27 2.14 24.57 -25.04
C THR A 27 0.63 24.58 -25.29
N ARG A 28 -0.01 23.41 -25.46
CA ARG A 28 -1.47 23.28 -25.59
C ARG A 28 -2.19 23.56 -24.27
N ALA A 29 -1.72 23.04 -23.14
CA ALA A 29 -2.27 23.30 -21.81
C ALA A 29 -2.16 24.79 -21.44
N ALA A 30 -1.00 25.41 -21.68
CA ALA A 30 -0.81 26.85 -21.49
C ALA A 30 -1.70 27.66 -22.44
N ARG A 31 -1.92 27.21 -23.67
CA ARG A 31 -2.83 27.85 -24.63
C ARG A 31 -4.29 27.72 -24.21
N ASN A 32 -4.73 26.56 -23.74
CA ASN A 32 -6.10 26.33 -23.24
C ASN A 32 -6.35 27.16 -21.98
N LYS A 33 -5.39 27.21 -21.05
CA LYS A 33 -5.41 28.08 -19.86
C LYS A 33 -5.46 29.57 -20.21
N ARG A 34 -4.80 29.99 -21.30
CA ARG A 34 -4.86 31.38 -21.81
C ARG A 34 -6.10 31.70 -22.64
N LEU A 35 -6.76 30.70 -23.22
CA LEU A 35 -7.97 30.87 -24.00
C LEU A 35 -9.23 30.88 -23.12
N ALA A 36 -9.21 30.22 -21.96
CA ALA A 36 -10.33 30.18 -21.01
C ALA A 36 -10.93 31.58 -20.70
N PRO A 37 -10.16 32.66 -20.46
CA PRO A 37 -10.73 33.99 -20.21
C PRO A 37 -11.27 34.70 -21.48
N LYS A 38 -10.85 34.27 -22.68
CA LYS A 38 -11.22 34.91 -23.96
C LYS A 38 -12.51 34.35 -24.57
N VAL A 39 -13.02 33.22 -24.08
CA VAL A 39 -14.30 32.63 -24.51
C VAL A 39 -15.47 33.10 -23.62
N GLY A 40 -15.26 34.09 -22.75
CA GLY A 40 -16.32 34.59 -21.87
C GLY A 40 -16.67 33.65 -20.72
N ILE A 41 -15.77 32.72 -20.36
CA ILE A 41 -15.84 32.03 -19.07
C ILE A 41 -15.53 33.10 -18.03
N ALA A 42 -16.58 33.63 -17.41
CA ALA A 42 -16.44 34.51 -16.27
C ALA A 42 -15.51 33.81 -15.28
N SER A 43 -14.51 34.52 -14.77
CA SER A 43 -13.77 34.11 -13.57
C SER A 43 -14.69 34.21 -12.36
N GLY A 44 -15.79 33.45 -12.38
CA GLY A 44 -16.57 33.13 -11.20
C GLY A 44 -15.65 32.43 -10.22
N VAL A 45 -15.78 32.77 -8.96
CA VAL A 45 -15.11 32.08 -7.86
C VAL A 45 -15.31 30.58 -8.08
N LEU A 46 -14.23 29.83 -8.30
CA LEU A 46 -14.29 28.37 -8.27
C LEU A 46 -14.81 28.03 -6.88
N GLU A 47 -16.03 27.51 -6.79
CA GLU A 47 -16.55 27.00 -5.52
C GLU A 47 -15.62 25.84 -5.14
N GLN A 48 -14.97 25.94 -3.99
CA GLN A 48 -14.05 24.91 -3.54
C GLN A 48 -14.88 23.74 -3.03
N LEU A 49 -14.74 22.58 -3.68
CA LEU A 49 -15.52 21.39 -3.35
C LEU A 49 -14.86 20.60 -2.21
N ASP A 50 -15.65 19.84 -1.48
CA ASP A 50 -15.14 18.92 -0.47
C ASP A 50 -14.28 17.80 -1.10
N PRO A 51 -13.27 17.28 -0.37
CA PRO A 51 -12.47 16.17 -0.86
C PRO A 51 -13.34 14.92 -1.05
N ALA A 52 -13.00 14.09 -2.03
CA ALA A 52 -13.64 12.78 -2.16
C ALA A 52 -13.27 11.86 -0.99
N GLU A 53 -14.19 10.99 -0.57
CA GLU A 53 -13.91 9.93 0.39
C GLU A 53 -13.25 8.74 -0.32
N ILE A 54 -12.16 8.21 0.22
CA ILE A 54 -11.48 7.02 -0.34
C ILE A 54 -12.04 5.77 0.34
N VAL A 55 -12.96 5.08 -0.33
CA VAL A 55 -13.85 4.07 0.28
C VAL A 55 -13.15 2.74 0.55
N ASN A 56 -12.21 2.35 -0.32
CA ASN A 56 -11.47 1.10 -0.19
C ASN A 56 -10.14 1.25 0.57
N ALA A 57 -9.93 2.40 1.22
CA ALA A 57 -8.77 2.59 2.06
C ALA A 57 -8.97 1.99 3.46
N LEU A 58 -7.88 1.53 4.05
CA LEU A 58 -7.82 1.11 5.44
C LEU A 58 -8.04 2.32 6.36
N PRO A 59 -8.75 2.13 7.50
CA PRO A 59 -8.85 3.13 8.53
C PRO A 59 -7.48 3.57 9.04
N ASP A 60 -7.38 4.83 9.45
CA ASP A 60 -6.22 5.33 10.17
C ASP A 60 -6.09 4.65 11.54
N ASN A 61 -4.87 4.23 11.87
CA ASN A 61 -4.51 3.58 13.13
C ASN A 61 -3.44 4.37 13.91
N GLY A 62 -3.12 5.60 13.49
CA GLY A 62 -2.14 6.46 14.12
C GLY A 62 -0.70 6.21 13.69
N ASP A 63 -0.46 5.45 12.62
CA ASP A 63 0.88 5.24 12.03
C ASP A 63 1.34 6.37 11.08
N GLY A 64 0.48 7.37 10.86
CA GLY A 64 0.74 8.49 9.96
C GLY A 64 0.48 8.18 8.48
N GLN A 65 -0.03 7.00 8.15
CA GLN A 65 -0.46 6.61 6.81
C GLN A 65 -1.99 6.68 6.71
N HIS A 66 -2.51 7.87 6.45
CA HIS A 66 -3.95 8.07 6.29
C HIS A 66 -4.44 7.45 4.98
N ASN A 67 -5.62 6.84 5.02
CA ASN A 67 -6.27 6.23 3.86
C ASN A 67 -5.33 5.28 3.07
N THR A 68 -4.66 4.36 3.76
CA THR A 68 -3.75 3.40 3.11
C THR A 68 -4.54 2.40 2.26
N LEU A 69 -4.20 2.29 0.98
CA LEU A 69 -4.74 1.22 0.14
C LEU A 69 -4.06 -0.12 0.46
N GLN A 70 -4.85 -1.18 0.51
CA GLN A 70 -4.29 -2.52 0.61
C GLN A 70 -3.60 -2.87 -0.71
N ARG A 71 -2.50 -3.63 -0.62
CA ARG A 71 -1.74 -4.13 -1.76
C ARG A 71 -2.62 -4.92 -2.74
N ALA A 72 -3.59 -5.68 -2.22
CA ALA A 72 -4.55 -6.42 -3.03
C ALA A 72 -5.47 -5.51 -3.87
N ASP A 73 -5.79 -4.31 -3.35
CA ASP A 73 -6.69 -3.36 -3.99
C ASP A 73 -5.98 -2.49 -5.04
N LEU A 74 -4.64 -2.47 -5.07
CA LEU A 74 -3.88 -1.71 -6.08
C LEU A 74 -4.22 -2.12 -7.52
N VAL A 75 -4.60 -3.39 -7.74
CA VAL A 75 -5.03 -3.89 -9.07
C VAL A 75 -6.42 -3.35 -9.45
N THR A 76 -7.30 -3.16 -8.48
CA THR A 76 -8.64 -2.59 -8.68
C THR A 76 -8.57 -1.07 -8.84
N GLY A 77 -7.70 -0.44 -8.06
CA GLY A 77 -7.46 0.99 -8.05
C GLY A 77 -8.06 1.72 -6.85
N VAL A 78 -8.17 3.04 -6.93
CA VAL A 78 -8.76 3.87 -5.86
C VAL A 78 -10.27 3.92 -6.07
N VAL A 79 -11.06 3.55 -5.07
CA VAL A 79 -12.51 3.76 -5.08
C VAL A 79 -12.80 5.06 -4.34
N VAL A 80 -13.35 6.04 -5.05
CA VAL A 80 -13.68 7.35 -4.48
C VAL A 80 -15.17 7.55 -4.42
N ARG A 81 -15.66 8.16 -3.34
CA ARG A 81 -17.06 8.55 -3.16
C ARG A 81 -17.18 10.06 -3.13
N VAL A 82 -18.01 10.58 -4.01
CA VAL A 82 -18.32 12.02 -4.12
C VAL A 82 -19.75 12.25 -3.64
N SER A 83 -19.90 13.05 -2.58
CA SER A 83 -21.19 13.44 -2.00
C SER A 83 -21.76 14.67 -2.71
N ALA A 84 -23.03 15.01 -2.42
CA ALA A 84 -23.59 16.29 -2.83
C ALA A 84 -22.80 17.43 -2.17
N TRP A 85 -22.63 18.54 -2.89
CA TRP A 85 -21.92 19.73 -2.39
C TRP A 85 -22.83 20.96 -2.39
N ASP A 86 -22.44 21.95 -1.58
CA ASP A 86 -23.11 23.24 -1.55
C ASP A 86 -23.03 23.92 -2.92
N GLY A 87 -24.17 24.43 -3.41
CA GLY A 87 -24.22 25.07 -4.73
C GLY A 87 -24.51 24.13 -5.90
N MET A 88 -24.64 22.81 -5.68
CA MET A 88 -25.07 21.86 -6.70
C MET A 88 -26.47 22.23 -7.24
N ARG A 89 -26.58 22.42 -8.56
CA ARG A 89 -27.79 22.87 -9.28
C ARG A 89 -28.37 21.73 -10.12
N GLY A 90 -29.16 20.86 -9.49
CA GLY A 90 -29.72 19.69 -10.18
C GLY A 90 -28.65 18.65 -10.52
N GLU A 91 -28.83 17.90 -11.60
CA GLU A 91 -28.10 16.65 -11.85
C GLU A 91 -27.22 16.68 -13.14
N ASP A 92 -27.00 17.87 -13.71
CA ASP A 92 -26.40 18.04 -15.04
C ASP A 92 -24.91 18.46 -14.98
N TYR A 93 -24.06 17.50 -14.57
CA TYR A 93 -22.62 17.71 -14.37
C TYR A 93 -21.77 16.59 -14.98
N ASP A 94 -20.61 16.96 -15.53
CA ASP A 94 -19.51 16.02 -15.76
C ASP A 94 -18.51 16.08 -14.59
N LEU A 95 -18.05 14.91 -14.12
CA LEU A 95 -16.96 14.83 -13.16
C LEU A 95 -15.67 14.39 -13.86
N THR A 96 -14.54 14.96 -13.47
CA THR A 96 -13.21 14.50 -13.87
C THR A 96 -12.34 14.28 -12.64
N PHE A 97 -11.50 13.26 -12.66
CA PHE A 97 -10.62 12.94 -11.54
C PHE A 97 -9.16 13.01 -11.99
N ALA A 98 -8.28 13.46 -11.10
CA ALA A 98 -6.84 13.48 -11.28
C ALA A 98 -6.16 12.84 -10.06
N VAL A 99 -5.09 12.09 -10.30
CA VAL A 99 -4.22 11.54 -9.26
C VAL A 99 -2.85 12.18 -9.39
N ASP A 100 -2.28 12.71 -8.30
CA ASP A 100 -0.93 13.33 -8.24
C ASP A 100 -0.62 14.40 -9.29
N ASN A 101 -1.62 15.24 -9.60
CA ASN A 101 -1.56 16.25 -10.67
C ASN A 101 -1.30 15.68 -12.07
N ASP A 102 -1.47 14.37 -12.28
CA ASP A 102 -1.37 13.78 -13.61
C ASP A 102 -2.48 14.35 -14.51
N PRO A 103 -2.14 15.12 -15.57
CA PRO A 103 -3.12 15.68 -16.49
C PRO A 103 -3.81 14.61 -17.36
N TYR A 104 -3.32 13.37 -17.36
CA TYR A 104 -4.00 12.21 -17.96
C TYR A 104 -5.10 11.63 -17.07
N GLY A 105 -5.48 12.36 -16.01
CA GLY A 105 -6.51 12.03 -15.04
C GLY A 105 -7.65 11.20 -15.61
N TYR A 106 -8.04 10.17 -14.86
CA TYR A 106 -9.14 9.29 -15.20
C TYR A 106 -10.38 10.13 -15.49
N LEU A 107 -10.68 10.31 -16.78
CA LEU A 107 -11.93 10.89 -17.22
C LEU A 107 -12.99 9.82 -17.05
N VAL A 108 -13.55 9.76 -15.86
CA VAL A 108 -14.73 8.96 -15.60
C VAL A 108 -15.91 9.82 -16.00
N THR A 109 -16.47 9.55 -17.18
CA THR A 109 -17.75 10.15 -17.57
C THR A 109 -18.82 9.63 -16.61
N VAL A 110 -19.12 10.43 -15.60
CA VAL A 110 -20.24 10.20 -14.71
C VAL A 110 -21.53 10.43 -15.52
N PRO A 111 -22.52 9.52 -15.46
CA PRO A 111 -23.73 9.67 -16.26
C PRO A 111 -24.44 10.99 -15.95
N THR A 112 -24.96 11.64 -16.98
CA THR A 112 -25.92 12.74 -16.84
C THR A 112 -27.07 12.28 -15.94
N GLY A 113 -27.42 13.05 -14.91
CA GLY A 113 -28.47 12.64 -13.96
C GLY A 113 -27.95 11.88 -12.73
N PHE A 114 -26.66 11.97 -12.36
CA PHE A 114 -26.17 11.22 -11.21
C PHE A 114 -26.77 11.72 -9.89
N THR A 115 -27.15 10.78 -9.02
CA THR A 115 -27.63 11.08 -7.66
C THR A 115 -26.51 10.84 -6.67
N PRO A 116 -26.06 11.87 -5.92
CA PRO A 116 -25.03 11.68 -4.90
C PRO A 116 -25.51 10.80 -3.72
N PRO A 117 -24.61 10.07 -3.04
CA PRO A 117 -23.20 9.97 -3.37
C PRO A 117 -22.95 9.01 -4.55
N ILE A 118 -21.96 9.31 -5.38
CA ILE A 118 -21.49 8.41 -6.44
C ILE A 118 -20.16 7.79 -6.05
N GLU A 119 -20.03 6.49 -6.29
CA GLU A 119 -18.76 5.77 -6.18
C GLU A 119 -18.15 5.58 -7.56
N VAL A 120 -16.88 5.93 -7.67
CA VAL A 120 -16.10 5.87 -8.89
C VAL A 120 -14.84 5.07 -8.62
N THR A 121 -14.62 4.01 -9.38
CA THR A 121 -13.35 3.29 -9.37
C THR A 121 -12.38 3.95 -10.36
N LEU A 122 -11.34 4.57 -9.83
CA LEU A 122 -10.20 5.09 -10.58
C LEU A 122 -9.24 3.93 -10.80
N ALA A 123 -9.42 3.23 -11.92
CA ALA A 123 -8.63 2.06 -12.28
C ALA A 123 -7.17 2.45 -12.43
N LEU A 124 -6.34 2.13 -11.44
CA LEU A 124 -4.95 2.57 -11.40
C LEU A 124 -4.09 2.01 -12.55
N GLY A 125 -4.56 0.97 -13.26
CA GLY A 125 -3.95 0.49 -14.51
C GLY A 125 -2.46 0.13 -14.36
N ASP A 126 -1.65 0.51 -15.34
CA ASP A 126 -0.17 0.38 -15.30
C ASP A 126 0.51 1.49 -14.46
N HIS A 127 -0.25 2.32 -13.75
CA HIS A 127 0.33 3.41 -12.95
C HIS A 127 1.16 2.81 -11.82
N GLN A 128 2.48 2.88 -11.96
CA GLN A 128 3.42 2.42 -10.96
C GLN A 128 3.53 3.50 -9.88
N PHE A 129 2.68 3.39 -8.87
CA PHE A 129 2.79 4.25 -7.71
C PHE A 129 4.08 3.98 -6.95
N GLU A 130 4.71 5.06 -6.53
CA GLU A 130 5.80 5.02 -5.58
C GLU A 130 5.23 4.78 -4.17
N HIS A 131 6.06 4.34 -3.22
CA HIS A 131 5.65 4.33 -1.81
C HIS A 131 5.48 5.77 -1.34
N GLY A 132 4.33 6.11 -0.74
CA GLY A 132 4.12 7.42 -0.14
C GLY A 132 2.68 7.93 -0.18
N VAL A 133 2.58 9.24 0.06
CA VAL A 133 1.31 9.97 0.02
C VAL A 133 1.02 10.39 -1.42
N HIS A 134 -0.18 10.05 -1.85
CA HIS A 134 -0.77 10.41 -3.13
C HIS A 134 -2.04 11.22 -2.89
N THR A 135 -2.54 11.88 -3.93
CA THR A 135 -3.73 12.72 -3.83
C THR A 135 -4.70 12.46 -4.97
N VAL A 136 -6.00 12.40 -4.65
CA VAL A 136 -7.07 12.48 -5.63
C VAL A 136 -7.69 13.88 -5.59
N ILE A 137 -7.81 14.50 -6.76
CA ILE A 137 -8.56 15.73 -6.96
C ILE A 137 -9.70 15.41 -7.92
N TRP A 138 -10.88 16.00 -7.70
CA TRP A 138 -11.97 15.92 -8.65
C TRP A 138 -12.49 17.30 -9.01
N SER A 139 -13.07 17.41 -10.21
CA SER A 139 -13.67 18.65 -10.71
C SER A 139 -15.06 18.36 -11.25
N ALA A 140 -15.97 19.30 -11.01
CA ALA A 140 -17.33 19.28 -11.55
C ALA A 140 -17.47 20.35 -12.64
N PHE A 141 -18.06 19.97 -13.77
CA PHE A 141 -18.39 20.88 -14.87
C PHE A 141 -19.91 20.88 -15.05
N TYR A 142 -20.56 21.98 -14.70
CA TYR A 142 -22.00 22.13 -14.93
C TYR A 142 -22.24 22.33 -16.43
N HIS A 143 -23.29 21.75 -17.01
CA HIS A 143 -23.57 21.96 -18.44
C HIS A 143 -24.36 23.25 -18.72
N GLY A 144 -25.05 23.79 -17.71
CA GLY A 144 -25.86 25.00 -17.86
C GLY A 144 -25.06 26.31 -17.86
N ASP A 145 -23.78 26.28 -17.48
CA ASP A 145 -22.84 27.39 -17.64
C ASP A 145 -21.41 26.85 -17.86
N ALA A 146 -20.47 27.66 -18.32
CA ALA A 146 -19.09 27.20 -18.57
C ALA A 146 -18.23 27.16 -17.29
N ASN A 147 -18.84 27.14 -16.10
CA ASN A 147 -18.10 27.17 -14.85
C ASN A 147 -17.67 25.74 -14.45
N SER A 148 -16.46 25.66 -13.90
CA SER A 148 -15.96 24.47 -13.24
C SER A 148 -15.81 24.73 -11.75
N SER A 149 -15.80 23.68 -10.94
CA SER A 149 -15.44 23.73 -9.53
C SER A 149 -14.48 22.58 -9.24
N GLU A 150 -13.54 22.78 -8.34
CA GLU A 150 -12.45 21.82 -8.05
C GLU A 150 -12.44 21.51 -6.56
N SER A 151 -12.17 20.25 -6.22
CA SER A 151 -12.12 19.79 -4.85
C SER A 151 -10.84 20.16 -4.13
N ILE A 152 -10.93 20.18 -2.81
CA ILE A 152 -9.74 20.00 -1.96
C ILE A 152 -9.13 18.62 -2.30
N PRO A 153 -7.78 18.50 -2.38
CA PRO A 153 -7.13 17.21 -2.58
C PRO A 153 -7.44 16.24 -1.44
N ALA A 154 -7.88 15.03 -1.80
CA ALA A 154 -8.07 13.91 -0.88
C ALA A 154 -6.79 13.07 -0.81
N PRO A 155 -6.05 13.05 0.32
CA PRO A 155 -4.84 12.26 0.42
C PRO A 155 -5.15 10.77 0.63
N PHE A 156 -4.32 9.93 0.06
CA PHE A 156 -4.27 8.49 0.33
C PHE A 156 -2.83 7.99 0.34
N PHE A 157 -2.59 6.85 0.98
CA PHE A 157 -1.25 6.30 1.11
C PHE A 157 -1.11 5.01 0.31
N ILE A 158 -0.01 4.87 -0.40
CA ILE A 158 0.39 3.60 -1.02
C ILE A 158 1.62 3.09 -0.29
N ASP A 159 1.46 1.92 0.34
CA ASP A 159 2.57 1.20 0.93
C ASP A 159 2.95 0.00 0.08
N ILE A 160 4.17 0.01 -0.46
CA ILE A 160 4.76 -1.10 -1.20
C ILE A 160 6.04 -1.64 -0.52
N ILE A 161 6.37 -1.16 0.68
CA ILE A 161 7.58 -1.52 1.42
C ILE A 161 7.17 -2.43 2.58
N ASP A 162 7.79 -3.60 2.69
CA ASP A 162 7.54 -4.50 3.83
C ASP A 162 8.12 -3.95 5.15
N PRO A 163 7.66 -4.43 6.32
CA PRO A 163 8.10 -3.98 7.64
C PRO A 163 9.62 -4.03 7.91
N ASN A 164 10.37 -4.79 7.11
CA ASN A 164 11.83 -4.89 7.22
C ASN A 164 12.56 -4.24 6.04
N VAL A 165 11.88 -3.33 5.32
CA VAL A 165 12.44 -2.49 4.25
C VAL A 165 13.17 -3.34 3.20
N GLN A 166 12.54 -4.43 2.78
CA GLN A 166 13.07 -5.38 1.81
C GLN A 166 14.36 -6.10 2.25
N GLN A 167 14.73 -6.00 3.52
CA GLN A 167 15.81 -6.76 4.10
C GLN A 167 15.28 -8.10 4.62
N GLN A 168 16.10 -9.14 4.50
CA GLN A 168 15.78 -10.42 5.10
C GLN A 168 15.77 -10.29 6.63
N PRO A 169 14.71 -10.72 7.33
CA PRO A 169 14.71 -10.68 8.79
C PRO A 169 15.75 -11.62 9.40
N GLU A 170 16.33 -11.19 10.53
CA GLU A 170 17.29 -11.98 11.31
C GLU A 170 16.61 -13.21 11.95
N PRO A 171 17.37 -14.28 12.27
CA PRO A 171 16.79 -15.47 12.89
C PRO A 171 16.09 -15.17 14.21
N VAL A 172 15.04 -15.94 14.51
CA VAL A 172 14.38 -15.90 15.82
C VAL A 172 15.38 -16.17 16.95
N LEU A 173 15.23 -15.46 18.06
CA LEU A 173 16.07 -15.64 19.25
C LEU A 173 15.47 -16.71 20.15
N LEU A 174 16.34 -17.64 20.58
CA LEU A 174 16.03 -18.65 21.57
C LEU A 174 16.20 -18.08 22.99
N PRO A 175 15.50 -18.63 23.99
CA PRO A 175 15.74 -18.23 25.38
C PRO A 175 17.15 -18.67 25.81
N THR A 176 17.83 -17.83 26.59
CA THR A 176 19.22 -18.05 27.05
C THR A 176 19.39 -19.20 28.05
N GLY A 177 18.28 -19.75 28.56
CA GLY A 177 18.26 -20.82 29.56
C GLY A 177 18.04 -22.22 29.00
N LEU A 178 18.13 -22.43 27.67
CA LEU A 178 17.99 -23.76 27.10
C LEU A 178 19.18 -24.66 27.50
N PRO A 179 18.92 -25.86 28.04
CA PRO A 179 19.99 -26.80 28.39
C PRO A 179 20.72 -27.27 27.12
N ASN A 180 22.03 -27.03 27.05
CA ASN A 180 22.88 -27.32 25.88
C ASN A 180 22.39 -26.67 24.56
N ASP A 181 21.69 -25.53 24.64
CA ASP A 181 21.03 -24.89 23.50
C ASP A 181 19.98 -25.78 22.79
N GLU A 182 19.45 -26.79 23.48
CA GLU A 182 18.41 -27.69 22.99
C GLU A 182 17.06 -27.43 23.65
N ILE A 183 15.98 -27.69 22.93
CA ILE A 183 14.63 -27.75 23.51
C ILE A 183 14.45 -29.19 24.00
N THR A 184 14.39 -29.39 25.31
CA THR A 184 14.18 -30.73 25.89
C THR A 184 12.79 -30.86 26.49
N GLN A 185 12.31 -32.09 26.60
CA GLN A 185 11.02 -32.36 27.23
C GLN A 185 10.99 -31.90 28.70
N GLU A 186 12.08 -32.04 29.46
CA GLU A 186 12.16 -31.57 30.84
C GLU A 186 12.05 -30.04 30.92
N TYR A 187 12.68 -29.32 29.99
CA TYR A 187 12.54 -27.87 29.90
C TYR A 187 11.07 -27.48 29.66
N LEU A 188 10.40 -28.16 28.72
CA LEU A 188 8.99 -27.92 28.41
C LEU A 188 8.05 -28.25 29.57
N GLU A 189 8.34 -29.30 30.35
CA GLU A 189 7.56 -29.67 31.54
C GLU A 189 7.71 -28.64 32.67
N GLN A 190 8.92 -28.09 32.85
CA GLN A 190 9.19 -27.08 33.87
C GLN A 190 8.61 -25.70 33.51
N HIS A 191 8.63 -25.31 32.23
CA HIS A 191 8.31 -23.95 31.79
C HIS A 191 6.97 -23.84 31.04
N GLY A 192 6.34 -24.98 30.68
CA GLY A 192 5.08 -25.03 29.94
C GLY A 192 5.19 -24.70 28.44
N GLY A 193 6.37 -24.33 27.95
CA GLY A 193 6.62 -23.94 26.57
C GLY A 193 8.00 -23.30 26.39
N VAL A 194 8.24 -22.72 25.22
CA VAL A 194 9.45 -21.96 24.89
C VAL A 194 9.06 -20.53 24.55
N ILE A 195 9.72 -19.57 25.20
CA ILE A 195 9.59 -18.15 24.88
C ILE A 195 10.60 -17.82 23.79
N PHE A 196 10.10 -17.48 22.60
CA PHE A 196 10.89 -16.97 21.50
C PHE A 196 10.78 -15.46 21.43
N THR A 197 11.81 -14.82 20.87
CA THR A 197 11.80 -13.37 20.64
C THR A 197 12.16 -13.09 19.18
N LEU A 198 11.32 -12.31 18.50
CA LEU A 198 11.69 -11.75 17.19
C LEU A 198 12.73 -10.64 17.42
N PRO A 199 13.83 -10.63 16.65
CA PRO A 199 14.71 -9.46 16.59
C PRO A 199 13.90 -8.19 16.23
N PRO A 200 14.34 -7.00 16.69
CA PRO A 200 13.78 -5.75 16.20
C PRO A 200 13.90 -5.67 14.67
N PHE A 201 12.82 -5.21 14.02
CA PHE A 201 12.78 -4.94 12.59
C PHE A 201 12.78 -3.43 12.32
N LEU A 202 13.04 -3.05 11.07
CA LEU A 202 13.46 -1.69 10.72
C LEU A 202 12.35 -0.64 10.76
N ASP A 203 11.13 -1.00 10.42
CA ASP A 203 10.01 -0.06 10.31
C ASP A 203 8.74 -0.62 10.97
N PRO A 204 8.77 -0.86 12.31
CA PRO A 204 7.62 -1.42 13.00
C PRO A 204 6.48 -0.42 13.11
N ARG A 205 5.28 -0.83 12.71
CA ARG A 205 4.07 0.00 12.77
C ARG A 205 2.93 -0.69 13.50
N PRO A 206 1.99 0.10 14.07
CA PRO A 206 0.72 -0.43 14.54
C PRO A 206 0.01 -1.24 13.44
N GLY A 207 -0.53 -2.39 13.80
CA GLY A 207 -1.24 -3.28 12.86
C GLY A 207 -0.37 -4.33 12.19
N ASP A 208 0.96 -4.27 12.33
CA ASP A 208 1.85 -5.32 11.83
C ASP A 208 1.57 -6.66 12.53
N THR A 209 1.69 -7.75 11.77
CA THR A 209 1.56 -9.12 12.26
C THR A 209 2.78 -9.94 11.91
N PHE A 210 2.97 -11.06 12.59
CA PHE A 210 3.98 -12.04 12.23
C PHE A 210 3.38 -13.45 12.19
N GLN A 211 3.93 -14.25 11.29
CA GLN A 211 3.68 -15.68 11.20
C GLN A 211 4.95 -16.43 11.61
N PHE A 212 4.84 -17.38 12.53
CA PHE A 212 5.95 -18.20 13.00
C PHE A 212 5.79 -19.65 12.55
N PHE A 213 6.87 -20.26 12.09
CA PHE A 213 6.88 -21.60 11.50
C PHE A 213 7.92 -22.50 12.17
N ILE A 214 7.56 -23.78 12.31
CA ILE A 214 8.47 -24.87 12.66
C ILE A 214 8.41 -25.91 11.55
N ASN A 215 9.54 -26.22 10.91
CA ASN A 215 9.63 -27.16 9.79
C ASN A 215 8.58 -26.85 8.70
N ASP A 216 8.50 -25.57 8.30
CA ASP A 216 7.54 -25.02 7.33
C ASP A 216 6.06 -25.10 7.72
N THR A 217 5.74 -25.61 8.93
CA THR A 217 4.38 -25.65 9.45
C THR A 217 4.10 -24.37 10.22
N LEU A 218 3.01 -23.67 9.87
CA LEU A 218 2.54 -22.48 10.58
C LEU A 218 2.11 -22.85 12.00
N ILE A 219 2.72 -22.21 12.99
CA ILE A 219 2.43 -22.45 14.41
C ILE A 219 1.63 -21.30 15.01
N LEU A 220 1.98 -20.05 14.67
CA LEU A 220 1.34 -18.85 15.21
C LEU A 220 1.16 -17.81 14.11
N ASP A 221 0.07 -17.06 14.22
CA ASP A 221 -0.20 -15.82 13.49
C ASP A 221 -0.72 -14.80 14.51
N GLN A 222 0.08 -13.78 14.80
CA GLN A 222 -0.16 -12.85 15.91
C GLN A 222 0.29 -11.43 15.57
N ALA A 223 -0.21 -10.45 16.33
CA ALA A 223 0.27 -9.08 16.22
C ALA A 223 1.76 -8.97 16.60
N ALA A 224 2.53 -8.24 15.80
CA ALA A 224 3.93 -7.96 16.07
C ALA A 224 4.04 -6.75 17.01
N VAL A 225 4.00 -7.00 18.33
CA VAL A 225 4.03 -5.96 19.35
C VAL A 225 5.26 -6.11 20.25
N ALA A 226 6.00 -5.02 20.49
CA ALA A 226 7.15 -5.00 21.39
C ALA A 226 6.74 -5.44 22.82
N PRO A 227 7.51 -6.31 23.50
CA PRO A 227 8.90 -6.74 23.22
C PRO A 227 9.05 -7.94 22.25
N TYR A 228 8.13 -8.12 21.30
CA TYR A 228 8.14 -9.13 20.22
C TYR A 228 8.43 -10.55 20.70
N SER A 229 8.01 -10.84 21.93
CA SER A 229 8.23 -12.13 22.58
C SER A 229 6.92 -12.89 22.64
N PHE A 230 6.97 -14.16 22.30
CA PHE A 230 5.80 -15.02 22.21
C PHE A 230 6.13 -16.42 22.72
N VAL A 231 5.10 -17.12 23.20
CA VAL A 231 5.25 -18.47 23.75
C VAL A 231 4.72 -19.48 22.75
N VAL A 232 5.56 -20.47 22.42
CA VAL A 232 5.06 -21.72 21.82
C VAL A 232 4.90 -22.72 22.96
N TYR A 233 3.66 -23.11 23.21
CA TYR A 233 3.33 -23.97 24.35
C TYR A 233 3.76 -25.42 24.10
N LYS A 234 4.03 -26.15 25.19
CA LYS A 234 4.40 -27.56 25.19
C LYS A 234 3.53 -28.45 24.28
N PRO A 235 2.19 -28.33 24.22
CA PRO A 235 1.37 -29.17 23.36
C PRO A 235 1.73 -29.10 21.87
N THR A 236 2.27 -27.98 21.40
CA THR A 236 2.79 -27.87 20.03
C THR A 236 3.97 -28.81 19.81
N PHE A 237 4.89 -28.90 20.77
CA PHE A 237 6.07 -29.75 20.70
C PHE A 237 5.73 -31.24 20.88
N ASP A 238 4.70 -31.56 21.68
CA ASP A 238 4.27 -32.95 21.88
C ASP A 238 3.90 -33.65 20.55
N GLY A 239 3.44 -32.88 19.55
CA GLY A 239 3.13 -33.35 18.20
C GLY A 239 4.31 -33.38 17.21
N LEU A 240 5.49 -32.87 17.58
CA LEU A 240 6.67 -32.84 16.71
C LEU A 240 7.49 -34.12 16.85
N GLU A 241 8.21 -34.50 15.79
CA GLU A 241 9.23 -35.55 15.89
C GLU A 241 10.49 -35.02 16.58
N GLN A 242 11.21 -35.91 17.28
CA GLN A 242 12.52 -35.56 17.81
C GLN A 242 13.51 -35.28 16.66
N GLY A 243 14.48 -34.41 16.90
CA GLY A 243 15.51 -34.09 15.91
C GLY A 243 15.71 -32.59 15.72
N GLU A 244 16.34 -32.23 14.61
CA GLU A 244 16.55 -30.83 14.26
C GLU A 244 15.23 -30.19 13.82
N LEU A 245 14.89 -29.08 14.46
CA LEU A 245 13.81 -28.19 14.05
C LEU A 245 14.38 -26.98 13.31
N VAL A 246 13.70 -26.57 12.25
CA VAL A 246 13.96 -25.34 11.53
C VAL A 246 12.90 -24.33 11.91
N LEU A 247 13.31 -23.25 12.57
CA LEU A 247 12.44 -22.16 12.99
C LEU A 247 12.61 -20.98 12.02
N THR A 248 11.50 -20.41 11.58
CA THR A 248 11.50 -19.18 10.79
C THR A 248 10.25 -18.36 11.09
N TYR A 249 10.20 -17.12 10.60
CA TYR A 249 9.04 -16.27 10.67
C TYR A 249 9.00 -15.32 9.47
N SER A 250 7.85 -14.69 9.25
CA SER A 250 7.70 -13.55 8.34
C SER A 250 6.83 -12.50 8.99
N ILE A 251 7.04 -11.24 8.65
CA ILE A 251 6.28 -10.10 9.16
C ILE A 251 5.42 -9.56 8.01
N SER A 252 4.20 -9.13 8.31
CA SER A 252 3.32 -8.45 7.35
C SER A 252 2.84 -7.14 7.94
N ASP A 253 2.83 -6.07 7.13
CA ASP A 253 2.15 -4.84 7.51
C ASP A 253 0.64 -4.96 7.29
N ARG A 254 -0.08 -3.93 7.73
CA ARG A 254 -1.53 -3.83 7.51
C ARG A 254 -1.93 -3.64 6.03
N ALA A 255 -1.03 -3.10 5.20
CA ALA A 255 -1.28 -2.95 3.77
C ALA A 255 -1.14 -4.29 3.02
N GLY A 256 -0.62 -5.34 3.66
CA GLY A 256 -0.41 -6.66 3.10
C GLY A 256 0.97 -6.87 2.46
N ASN A 257 1.94 -5.98 2.70
CA ASN A 257 3.32 -6.22 2.33
C ASN A 257 3.95 -7.19 3.32
N ARG A 258 4.42 -8.33 2.81
CA ARG A 258 5.01 -9.40 3.60
C ARG A 258 6.50 -9.53 3.32
N THR A 259 7.30 -9.64 4.38
CA THR A 259 8.72 -9.96 4.26
C THR A 259 8.92 -11.36 3.67
N ILE A 260 10.07 -11.61 3.06
CA ILE A 260 10.51 -13.01 2.93
C ILE A 260 10.69 -13.65 4.31
N ASN A 261 10.75 -14.97 4.36
CA ASN A 261 11.04 -15.69 5.59
C ASN A 261 12.42 -15.30 6.14
N ALA A 262 12.47 -15.13 7.47
CA ALA A 262 13.67 -14.87 8.23
C ALA A 262 14.72 -15.95 7.98
N LEU A 263 15.99 -15.59 8.20
CA LEU A 263 17.08 -16.56 8.22
C LEU A 263 16.73 -17.72 9.18
N PRO A 264 16.89 -18.99 8.73
CA PRO A 264 16.44 -20.12 9.52
C PRO A 264 17.29 -20.27 10.79
N LYS A 265 16.61 -20.42 11.94
CA LYS A 265 17.25 -20.83 13.19
C LYS A 265 17.07 -22.33 13.36
N ARG A 266 18.17 -23.07 13.44
CA ARG A 266 18.15 -24.51 13.75
C ARG A 266 18.30 -24.73 15.25
N VAL A 267 17.51 -25.64 15.80
CA VAL A 267 17.57 -26.06 17.21
C VAL A 267 17.24 -27.55 17.29
N TYR A 268 17.90 -28.27 18.19
CA TYR A 268 17.56 -29.67 18.40
C TYR A 268 16.41 -29.79 19.40
N TYR A 269 15.39 -30.60 19.08
CA TYR A 269 14.32 -30.99 19.97
C TYR A 269 14.52 -32.44 20.43
N ARG A 270 14.66 -32.62 21.74
CA ARG A 270 14.88 -33.93 22.37
C ARG A 270 13.66 -34.34 23.18
N LYS A 271 13.03 -35.43 22.76
CA LYS A 271 12.01 -36.12 23.58
C LYS A 271 12.68 -36.88 24.72
N PHE A 272 11.95 -37.05 25.82
CA PHE A 272 12.41 -37.91 26.90
C PHE A 272 12.58 -39.33 26.37
N VAL A 273 13.78 -39.90 26.51
CA VAL A 273 14.03 -41.31 26.27
C VAL A 273 14.06 -41.98 27.66
N PRO A 274 13.04 -42.78 28.02
CA PRO A 274 12.99 -43.45 29.32
C PRO A 274 14.13 -44.45 29.53
#